data_AF-A0A963YY26-F1
#
_entry.id   AF-A0A963YY26-F1
#
_cell.length_a   1.000
_cell.length_b   1.000
_cell.length_c   1.000
_cell.angle_alpha   90.00
_cell.angle_beta   90.00
_cell.angle_gamma   90.00
#
_symmetry.space_group_name_H-M   'P 1'
#
loop_
_entity.id
_entity.type
_entity.pdbx_description
1 polymer ?
#
loop_
_entity_poly.entity_id
_entity_poly.type
_entity_poly.pdbx_seq_one_letter_code
_entity_poly.pdbx_strand_id
1 'polypeptide(L)' 'MSPKASLNVSLTPQLMAYVDALVGTGRYQTASEVLRAGLRLLQREENAPMTPIARVVRKQSPIELGSKPRGRTVRG' A
#
# COMPACT_ATOMS: atom_id res chain seq x y z
N MET A 1 -12.28 25.52 21.10
CA MET A 1 -12.69 25.90 19.73
C MET A 1 -11.52 25.59 18.80
N SER A 2 -11.63 24.58 17.94
CA SER A 2 -10.58 24.33 16.94
C SER A 2 -10.63 25.45 15.88
N PRO A 3 -9.53 26.16 15.59
CA PRO A 3 -9.54 27.22 14.60
C PRO A 3 -9.87 26.64 13.22
N LYS A 4 -10.97 27.10 12.62
CA LYS A 4 -11.37 26.72 11.26
C LYS A 4 -10.76 27.74 10.29
N ALA A 5 -9.73 27.36 9.56
CA ALA A 5 -9.19 28.16 8.48
C ALA A 5 -9.95 27.89 7.17
N SER A 6 -10.30 28.94 6.43
CA SER A 6 -10.83 28.85 5.06
C SER A 6 -9.73 29.22 4.06
N LEU A 7 -9.53 28.37 3.05
CA LEU A 7 -8.56 28.58 1.98
C LEU A 7 -9.30 28.58 0.64
N ASN A 8 -9.04 29.58 -0.20
CA ASN A 8 -9.49 29.61 -1.59
C ASN A 8 -8.41 28.96 -2.46
N VAL A 9 -8.81 28.03 -3.33
CA VAL A 9 -7.88 27.25 -4.16
C VAL A 9 -8.42 27.22 -5.58
N SER A 10 -7.57 27.57 -6.55
CA SER A 10 -7.88 27.41 -7.96
C SER A 10 -7.59 25.97 -8.39
N LEU A 11 -8.59 25.32 -8.98
CA LEU A 11 -8.48 23.98 -9.53
C LEU A 11 -8.54 24.05 -11.06
N THR A 12 -7.90 23.08 -11.73
CA THR A 12 -8.10 22.92 -13.17
C THR A 12 -9.53 22.44 -13.45
N PRO A 13 -10.09 22.67 -14.65
CA PRO A 13 -11.45 22.24 -14.99
C PRO A 13 -11.67 20.72 -14.80
N GLN A 14 -10.63 19.93 -15.07
CA GLN A 14 -10.66 18.47 -14.88
C GLN A 14 -10.80 18.08 -13.41
N LEU A 15 -10.07 18.76 -12.52
CA LEU A 15 -10.15 18.52 -11.07
C LEU A 15 -11.49 19.00 -10.50
N MET A 16 -12.02 20.12 -10.99
CA MET A 16 -13.38 20.56 -10.64
C MET A 16 -14.41 19.49 -11.00
N ALA A 17 -14.42 19.01 -12.24
CA ALA A 17 -15.37 17.98 -12.68
C ALA A 17 -15.27 16.70 -11.86
N TYR A 18 -14.05 16.30 -11.46
CA TYR A 18 -13.85 15.16 -10.58
C TYR A 18 -14.43 15.39 -9.17
N VAL A 19 -14.20 16.57 -8.59
CA VAL A 19 -14.78 16.94 -7.28
C VAL A 19 -16.30 16.96 -7.35
N ASP A 20 -16.87 17.55 -8.40
CA ASP A 20 -18.32 17.61 -8.61
C ASP A 20 -18.94 16.22 -8.76
N ALA A 21 -18.29 15.31 -9.49
CA ALA A 21 -18.71 13.93 -9.60
C ALA A 21 -18.74 13.23 -8.23
N LEU A 22 -17.69 13.42 -7.41
CA LEU A 22 -17.60 12.84 -6.07
C LEU A 22 -18.68 13.38 -5.13
N VAL A 23 -19.00 14.67 -5.20
CA VAL A 23 -20.10 15.26 -4.44
C VAL A 23 -21.45 14.75 -4.97
N GLY A 24 -21.61 14.62 -6.29
CA GLY A 24 -22.80 14.09 -6.94
C GLY A 24 -23.12 12.63 -6.55
N THR A 25 -22.11 11.83 -6.16
CA THR A 25 -22.35 10.48 -5.61
C THR A 25 -22.98 10.48 -4.21
N GLY A 26 -23.01 11.62 -3.52
CA GLY A 26 -23.47 11.73 -2.13
C GLY A 26 -22.46 11.26 -1.08
N ARG A 27 -21.29 10.74 -1.49
CA ARG A 27 -20.23 10.31 -0.56
C ARG A 27 -19.57 11.48 0.18
N TYR A 28 -19.60 12.67 -0.42
CA TYR A 28 -19.08 13.90 0.16
C TYR A 28 -20.12 15.00 -0.01
N GLN A 29 -20.33 15.83 1.02
CA GLN A 29 -21.31 16.92 0.94
C GLN A 29 -20.75 18.17 0.28
N THR A 30 -19.43 18.38 0.35
CA THR A 30 -18.81 19.62 -0.13
C THR A 30 -17.44 19.37 -0.75
N ALA A 31 -17.03 20.27 -1.64
CA ALA A 31 -15.67 20.27 -2.20
C ALA A 31 -14.58 20.34 -1.11
N SER A 32 -14.82 21.11 -0.05
CA SER A 32 -13.90 21.17 1.12
C SER A 32 -13.71 19.80 1.78
N GLU A 33 -14.73 18.95 1.79
CA GLU A 33 -14.65 17.61 2.36
C GLU A 33 -13.85 16.67 1.48
N VAL A 34 -14.08 16.73 0.15
CA VAL A 34 -13.31 16.00 -0.85
C VAL A 34 -11.83 16.36 -0.76
N LEU A 35 -11.50 17.66 -0.75
CA LEU A 35 -10.13 18.14 -0.68
C LEU A 35 -9.44 17.69 0.61
N ARG A 36 -10.10 17.78 1.77
CA ARG A 36 -9.54 17.26 3.03
C ARG A 36 -9.32 15.75 2.98
N ALA A 37 -10.20 14.98 2.36
CA ALA A 37 -10.03 13.55 2.20
C ALA A 37 -8.83 13.22 1.29
N GLY A 38 -8.66 13.95 0.19
CA GLY A 38 -7.51 13.84 -0.71
C GLY A 38 -6.19 14.19 0.00
N LEU A 39 -6.14 15.31 0.72
CA LEU A 39 -4.94 15.72 1.48
C LEU A 39 -4.58 14.71 2.57
N ARG A 40 -5.56 14.12 3.27
CA ARG A 40 -5.30 13.04 4.23
C ARG A 40 -4.75 11.77 3.57
N LEU A 41 -5.13 11.49 2.32
CA LEU A 41 -4.56 10.38 1.57
C LEU A 41 -3.11 10.68 1.20
N LEU A 42 -2.85 11.85 0.62
CA LEU A 42 -1.51 12.32 0.27
C LEU A 42 -0.58 12.31 1.48
N GLN A 43 -1.03 12.86 2.61
CA GLN A 43 -0.25 12.86 3.85
C GLN A 43 0.08 11.44 4.32
N ARG A 44 -0.83 10.47 4.16
CA ARG A 44 -0.56 9.08 4.54
C ARG A 44 0.46 8.43 3.61
N GLU A 45 0.43 8.73 2.32
CA GLU A 45 1.42 8.25 1.36
C GLU A 45 2.81 8.85 1.62
N GLU A 46 2.88 10.15 1.91
CA GLU A 46 4.12 10.85 2.24
C GLU A 46 4.72 10.39 3.58
N ASN A 47 3.88 10.04 4.56
CA ASN A 47 4.31 9.57 5.88
C ASN A 47 4.43 8.04 5.97
N ALA A 48 4.07 7.30 4.91
CA ALA A 48 4.27 5.86 4.90
C ALA A 48 5.78 5.59 4.90
N PRO A 49 6.33 4.88 5.90
CA PRO A 49 7.72 4.49 5.86
C PRO A 49 7.94 3.67 4.59
N MET A 50 8.91 4.07 3.77
CA MET A 50 9.44 3.25 2.68
C MET A 50 9.68 1.86 3.25
N THR A 51 8.77 0.93 2.98
CA THR A 51 8.95 -0.44 3.45
C THR A 51 10.09 -0.97 2.60
N PRO A 52 11.30 -1.20 3.15
CA PRO A 52 12.34 -1.84 2.37
C PRO A 52 11.74 -3.17 1.99
N ILE A 53 11.66 -3.44 0.69
CA ILE A 53 11.20 -4.72 0.17
C ILE A 53 12.11 -5.76 0.83
N ALA A 54 11.62 -6.44 1.87
CA ALA A 54 12.38 -7.45 2.55
C ALA A 54 12.62 -8.53 1.51
N ARG A 55 13.83 -8.56 0.97
CA ARG A 55 14.27 -9.48 -0.08
C ARG A 55 14.15 -10.88 0.49
N VAL A 56 13.00 -11.52 0.28
CA VAL A 56 12.80 -12.94 0.54
C VAL A 56 13.64 -13.70 -0.49
N VAL A 57 14.94 -13.80 -0.25
CA VAL A 57 15.78 -14.80 -0.91
C VAL A 57 15.37 -16.14 -0.32
N ARG A 58 14.34 -16.75 -0.92
CA ARG A 58 14.02 -18.16 -0.71
C ARG A 58 15.22 -18.95 -1.24
N LYS A 59 16.11 -19.41 -0.35
CA LYS A 59 17.10 -20.43 -0.70
C LYS A 59 16.31 -21.67 -1.12
N GLN A 60 16.30 -21.97 -2.41
CA GLN A 60 15.87 -23.26 -2.93
C GLN A 60 16.81 -24.31 -2.33
N SER A 61 16.28 -25.15 -1.44
CA SER A 61 16.95 -26.37 -0.99
C SER A 61 16.78 -27.43 -2.07
N PRO A 62 17.86 -27.94 -2.71
CA PRO A 62 17.75 -29.12 -3.54
C PRO A 62 17.45 -30.32 -2.64
N ILE A 63 16.34 -30.97 -2.93
CA ILE A 63 15.95 -32.25 -2.36
C ILE A 63 16.84 -33.29 -3.03
N GLU A 64 17.94 -33.70 -2.38
CA GLU A 64 18.69 -34.87 -2.83
C GLU A 64 18.39 -36.09 -1.96
N LEU A 65 17.54 -36.91 -2.56
CA LEU A 65 17.18 -38.27 -2.23
C LEU A 65 18.42 -39.17 -2.37
N GLY A 66 19.17 -39.36 -1.27
CA GLY A 66 20.44 -40.10 -1.27
C GLY A 66 20.37 -41.43 -0.51
N SER A 67 19.78 -42.42 -1.17
CA SER A 67 19.91 -43.89 -1.00
C SER A 67 20.96 -44.41 0.01
N LYS A 68 20.48 -45.13 1.02
CA LYS A 68 21.26 -46.01 1.92
C LYS A 68 21.74 -47.27 1.18
N PRO A 69 23.03 -47.62 1.16
CA PRO A 69 23.43 -49.00 0.92
C PRO A 69 23.63 -49.72 2.26
N ARG A 70 22.84 -50.78 2.46
CA ARG A 70 23.06 -51.78 3.52
C ARG A 70 24.32 -52.57 3.18
N GLY A 71 25.43 -52.26 3.84
CA GLY A 71 26.63 -53.08 3.85
C GLY A 71 26.52 -54.21 4.87
N ARG A 72 26.42 -55.43 4.35
CA ARG A 72 26.39 -56.73 5.02
C ARG A 72 27.64 -56.94 5.89
N THR A 73 27.50 -57.14 7.20
CA THR A 73 28.56 -57.70 8.04
C THR A 73 28.66 -59.20 7.78
N VAL A 74 29.80 -59.65 7.25
CA VAL A 74 30.19 -61.06 7.26
C VAL A 74 31.16 -61.25 8.43
N ARG A 75 30.76 -62.10 9.38
CA ARG A 75 31.61 -62.67 10.43
C ARG A 75 32.54 -63.71 9.79
N GLY A 76 33.83 -63.62 10.10
CA GLY A 76 34.86 -64.63 9.87
C GLY A 76 36.03 -64.31 10.76
#